data_AF-A0AAD5VDW4-F1
#
_entry.id   AF-A0AAD5VDW4-F1
#
_cell.length_a   1.000
_cell.length_b   1.000
_cell.length_c   1.000
_cell.angle_alpha   90.00
_cell.angle_beta   90.00
_cell.angle_gamma   90.00
#
_symmetry.space_group_name_H-M   'P 1'
#
loop_
_entity.id
_entity.type
_entity.pdbx_description
1 polymer ?
#
loop_
_entity_poly.entity_id
_entity_poly.type
_entity_poly.pdbx_seq_one_letter_code
_entity_poly.pdbx_strand_id
1 'polypeptide(L)'
;MGSDEWTRQRKDNHKEVERRRRGNINEGINELGRIVPSGNGEKAKGAILARSVQYIHHLKENEARNIEKWTLEKLLMDQAMGDLQNQLEEVKRMWEEERNARQRVELELETLRNATKGSASAAAPAAPAQPQPQAPRISRGSYYRANRWDKAKERGSTRTIISDYGGRG
;
A
#
# COMPACT_ATOMS: atom_id res chain seq x y z
N MET A 1 47.97 -1.27 -68.96
CA MET A 1 47.64 -0.92 -67.56
C MET A 1 48.00 -2.12 -66.71
N GLY A 2 49.11 -1.98 -65.98
CA GLY A 2 50.05 -3.08 -65.68
C GLY A 2 49.78 -3.82 -64.37
N SER A 3 50.20 -5.08 -64.33
CA SER A 3 50.15 -6.01 -63.19
C SER A 3 50.57 -5.40 -61.83
N ASP A 4 51.45 -4.40 -61.85
CA ASP A 4 51.95 -3.72 -60.66
C ASP A 4 50.92 -2.80 -59.98
N GLU A 5 50.10 -2.10 -60.77
CA GLU A 5 49.00 -1.27 -60.26
C GLU A 5 47.91 -2.13 -59.63
N TRP A 6 47.59 -3.26 -60.25
CA TRP A 6 46.63 -4.22 -59.72
C TRP A 6 47.10 -4.85 -58.40
N THR A 7 48.38 -5.19 -58.30
CA THR A 7 48.98 -5.73 -57.08
C THR A 7 48.99 -4.69 -55.95
N ARG A 8 49.27 -3.43 -56.27
CA ARG A 8 49.22 -2.32 -55.31
C ARG A 8 47.78 -2.05 -54.84
N GLN A 9 46.82 -2.01 -55.76
CA GLN A 9 45.40 -1.83 -55.44
C GLN A 9 44.88 -2.92 -54.50
N ARG A 10 45.25 -4.18 -54.72
CA ARG A 10 44.89 -5.28 -53.81
C ARG A 10 45.48 -5.12 -52.42
N LYS A 11 46.75 -4.72 -52.32
CA LYS A 11 47.41 -4.49 -51.02
C LYS A 11 46.76 -3.34 -50.25
N ASP A 12 46.44 -2.25 -50.94
CA ASP A 12 45.82 -1.08 -50.31
C ASP A 12 44.36 -1.36 -49.91
N ASN A 13 43.62 -2.11 -50.74
CA ASN A 13 42.30 -2.60 -50.38
C ASN A 13 42.34 -3.52 -49.15
N HIS A 14 43.32 -4.43 -49.06
CA HIS A 14 43.48 -5.29 -47.90
C HIS A 14 43.77 -4.47 -46.62
N LYS A 15 44.63 -3.45 -46.69
CA LYS A 15 44.89 -2.53 -45.57
C LYS A 15 43.65 -1.75 -45.16
N GLU A 16 42.83 -1.33 -46.12
CA GLU A 16 41.57 -0.63 -45.88
C GLU A 16 40.60 -1.48 -45.07
N VAL A 17 40.40 -2.74 -45.49
CA VAL A 17 39.54 -3.69 -44.78
C VAL A 17 40.05 -3.93 -43.35
N GLU A 18 41.35 -4.15 -43.20
CA GLU A 18 41.99 -4.36 -41.90
C GLU A 18 41.80 -3.16 -40.97
N ARG A 19 41.98 -1.94 -41.48
CA ARG A 19 41.80 -0.70 -40.70
C ARG A 19 40.36 -0.52 -40.25
N ARG A 20 39.38 -0.79 -41.11
CA ARG A 20 37.95 -0.74 -40.74
C ARG A 20 37.62 -1.73 -39.64
N ARG A 21 38.07 -2.98 -39.77
CA ARG A 21 37.89 -3.99 -38.70
C ARG A 21 38.49 -3.52 -37.37
N ARG A 22 39.69 -2.93 -37.38
CA ARG A 22 40.31 -2.35 -36.17
C ARG A 22 39.50 -1.19 -35.60
N GLY A 23 38.98 -0.31 -36.47
CA GLY A 23 38.10 0.79 -36.09
C GLY A 23 36.86 0.29 -35.35
N ASN A 24 36.12 -0.65 -35.96
CA ASN A 24 34.91 -1.23 -35.38
C ASN A 24 35.16 -1.90 -34.02
N ILE A 25 36.28 -2.63 -33.87
CA ILE A 25 36.66 -3.24 -32.58
C ILE A 25 36.93 -2.16 -31.53
N ASN A 26 37.65 -1.09 -31.89
CA ASN A 26 37.94 0.00 -30.97
C ASN A 26 36.67 0.72 -30.52
N GLU A 27 35.74 0.96 -31.45
CA GLU A 27 34.44 1.55 -31.17
C GLU A 27 33.65 0.69 -30.20
N GLY A 28 33.56 -0.63 -30.44
CA GLY A 28 32.89 -1.56 -29.53
C GLY A 28 33.48 -1.57 -28.13
N ILE A 29 34.81 -1.57 -28.00
CA ILE A 29 35.48 -1.50 -26.69
C ILE A 29 35.21 -0.16 -25.99
N ASN A 30 35.22 0.94 -26.72
CA ASN A 30 34.95 2.26 -26.14
C ASN A 30 33.49 2.37 -25.67
N GLU A 31 32.55 1.76 -26.38
CA GLU A 31 31.14 1.73 -25.98
C GLU A 31 30.93 0.92 -24.70
N LEU A 32 31.60 -0.24 -24.59
CA LEU A 32 31.65 -0.99 -23.33
C LEU A 32 32.19 -0.15 -22.18
N GLY A 33 33.20 0.69 -22.42
CA GLY A 33 33.74 1.61 -21.43
C GLY A 33 32.74 2.66 -20.94
N ARG A 34 31.75 3.06 -21.75
CA ARG A 34 30.74 4.05 -21.35
C ARG A 34 29.66 3.47 -20.44
N ILE A 35 29.27 2.22 -20.67
CA ILE A 35 28.17 1.57 -19.94
C ILE A 35 28.62 0.90 -18.64
N VAL A 36 29.90 0.55 -18.53
CA VAL A 36 30.45 -0.12 -17.34
C VAL A 36 30.76 0.91 -16.26
N PRO A 37 30.39 0.66 -14.99
CA PRO A 37 30.74 1.52 -13.87
C PRO A 37 32.26 1.77 -13.83
N SER A 38 32.65 3.02 -13.63
CA SER A 38 34.07 3.44 -13.62
C SER A 38 34.83 3.15 -14.92
N GLY A 39 34.13 2.92 -16.04
CA GLY A 39 34.74 2.77 -17.36
C GLY A 39 35.01 4.10 -18.08
N ASN A 40 34.35 5.19 -17.65
CA ASN A 40 34.47 6.48 -18.31
C ASN A 40 35.87 7.07 -18.12
N GLY A 41 36.61 7.20 -19.22
CA GLY A 41 37.99 7.70 -19.22
C GLY A 41 39.08 6.62 -19.12
N GLU A 42 38.72 5.34 -18.95
CA GLU A 42 39.67 4.24 -19.07
C GLU A 42 40.12 4.07 -20.53
N LYS A 43 41.44 3.99 -20.75
CA LYS A 43 42.01 3.79 -22.09
C LYS A 43 42.58 2.37 -22.28
N ALA A 44 42.75 1.62 -21.20
CA ALA A 44 43.27 0.25 -21.27
C ALA A 44 42.17 -0.72 -21.71
N LYS A 45 42.23 -1.18 -22.97
CA LYS A 45 41.28 -2.14 -23.56
C LYS A 45 41.09 -3.40 -22.70
N GLY A 46 42.18 -3.95 -22.15
CA GLY A 46 42.12 -5.13 -21.29
C GLY A 46 41.34 -4.89 -19.99
N ALA A 47 41.52 -3.73 -19.37
CA ALA A 47 40.82 -3.37 -18.15
C ALA A 47 39.32 -3.12 -18.40
N ILE A 48 38.97 -2.47 -19.51
CA ILE A 48 37.58 -2.28 -19.94
C ILE A 48 36.91 -3.65 -20.08
N LEU A 49 37.52 -4.58 -20.84
CA LEU A 49 36.96 -5.92 -21.06
C LEU A 49 36.79 -6.70 -19.76
N ALA A 50 37.80 -6.71 -18.88
CA ALA A 50 37.72 -7.40 -17.60
C ALA A 50 36.59 -6.86 -16.72
N ARG A 51 36.43 -5.53 -16.66
CA ARG A 51 35.34 -4.90 -15.90
C ARG A 51 33.98 -5.12 -16.55
N SER A 52 33.88 -5.13 -17.88
CA SER A 52 32.64 -5.50 -18.57
C SER A 52 32.17 -6.89 -18.16
N VAL A 53 33.08 -7.86 -18.10
CA VAL A 53 32.76 -9.23 -17.66
C VAL A 53 32.28 -9.24 -16.21
N GLN A 54 33.02 -8.59 -15.30
CA GLN A 54 32.62 -8.48 -13.89
C GLN A 54 31.25 -7.81 -13.74
N TYR A 55 30.99 -6.77 -14.50
CA TYR A 55 29.72 -6.05 -14.44
C TYR A 55 28.55 -6.91 -14.94
N ILE A 56 28.74 -7.70 -16.00
CA ILE A 56 27.73 -8.66 -16.46
C ILE A 56 27.40 -9.68 -15.36
N HIS A 57 28.42 -10.24 -14.68
CA HIS A 57 28.20 -11.15 -13.56
C HIS A 57 27.43 -10.47 -12.42
N HIS A 58 27.83 -9.26 -12.04
CA HIS A 58 27.14 -8.50 -11.00
C HIS A 58 25.68 -8.20 -11.37
N LEU A 59 25.40 -7.83 -12.63
CA LEU A 59 24.03 -7.60 -13.10
C LEU A 59 23.17 -8.86 -13.00
N LYS A 60 23.72 -10.02 -13.39
CA LYS A 60 23.03 -11.31 -13.29
C LYS A 60 22.72 -11.69 -11.83
N GLU A 61 23.69 -11.52 -10.93
CA GLU A 61 23.49 -11.77 -9.50
C GLU A 61 22.52 -10.77 -8.87
N ASN A 62 22.55 -9.51 -9.31
CA ASN A 62 21.61 -8.48 -8.86
C ASN A 62 20.18 -8.75 -9.34
N GLU A 63 20.01 -9.23 -10.57
CA GLU A 63 18.71 -9.66 -11.09
C GLU A 63 18.14 -10.82 -10.27
N ALA A 64 18.95 -11.86 -9.97
CA ALA A 64 18.54 -12.97 -9.12
C ALA A 64 18.10 -12.50 -7.72
N ARG A 65 18.90 -11.64 -7.07
CA ARG A 65 18.55 -11.05 -5.77
C ARG A 65 17.27 -10.21 -5.81
N ASN A 66 17.06 -9.45 -6.89
CA ASN A 66 15.84 -8.67 -7.07
C ASN A 66 14.60 -9.56 -7.21
N ILE A 67 14.71 -10.66 -7.95
CA ILE A 67 13.63 -11.65 -8.09
C ILE A 67 13.30 -12.27 -6.73
N GLU A 68 14.31 -12.69 -5.97
CA GLU A 68 14.12 -13.26 -4.62
C GLU A 68 13.45 -12.28 -3.67
N LYS A 69 13.94 -11.02 -3.64
CA LYS A 69 13.37 -9.96 -2.82
C LYS A 69 11.91 -9.69 -3.18
N TRP A 70 11.62 -9.50 -4.46
CA TRP A 70 10.25 -9.23 -4.92
C TRP A 70 9.32 -10.41 -4.62
N THR A 71 9.79 -11.64 -4.80
CA THR A 71 9.01 -12.85 -4.48
C THR A 71 8.69 -12.93 -2.99
N LEU A 72 9.65 -12.64 -2.13
CA LEU A 72 9.44 -12.62 -0.67
C LEU A 72 8.46 -11.51 -0.26
N GLU A 73 8.66 -10.29 -0.75
CA GLU A 73 7.77 -9.15 -0.47
C GLU A 73 6.33 -9.45 -0.93
N LYS A 74 6.17 -10.06 -2.10
CA LYS A 74 4.87 -10.47 -2.61
C LYS A 74 4.21 -11.50 -1.69
N LEU A 75 4.92 -12.56 -1.30
CA LEU A 75 4.37 -13.60 -0.40
C LEU A 75 3.92 -13.02 0.94
N LEU A 76 4.71 -12.10 1.51
CA LEU A 76 4.35 -11.43 2.76
C LEU A 76 3.11 -10.54 2.60
N MET A 77 3.01 -9.82 1.49
CA MET A 77 1.84 -9.00 1.18
C MET A 77 0.60 -9.86 0.97
N ASP A 78 0.71 -10.96 0.23
CA ASP A 78 -0.39 -11.89 -0.02
C ASP A 78 -0.89 -12.51 1.30
N GLN A 79 0.02 -12.89 2.20
CA GLN A 79 -0.33 -13.36 3.55
C GLN A 79 -1.06 -12.28 4.36
N ALA A 80 -0.52 -11.06 4.41
CA ALA A 80 -1.14 -9.96 5.15
C ALA A 80 -2.52 -9.58 4.59
N MET A 81 -2.68 -9.60 3.26
CA MET A 81 -3.98 -9.39 2.61
C MET A 81 -4.97 -10.50 3.00
N GLY A 82 -4.54 -11.76 3.00
CA GLY A 82 -5.38 -12.88 3.45
C GLY A 82 -5.82 -12.73 4.90
N ASP A 83 -4.92 -12.35 5.80
CA ASP A 83 -5.24 -12.13 7.21
C ASP A 83 -6.24 -10.98 7.40
N LEU A 84 -6.08 -9.88 6.66
CA LEU A 84 -7.02 -8.76 6.67
C LEU A 84 -8.40 -9.14 6.10
N GLN A 85 -8.44 -9.96 5.05
CA GLN A 85 -9.69 -10.48 4.49
C GLN A 85 -10.42 -11.36 5.52
N ASN A 86 -9.70 -12.26 6.20
CA ASN A 86 -10.27 -13.09 7.25
C ASN A 86 -10.82 -12.26 8.41
N GLN A 87 -10.10 -11.21 8.85
CA GLN A 87 -10.58 -10.28 9.88
C GLN A 87 -11.84 -9.53 9.45
N LEU A 88 -11.91 -9.10 8.19
CA LEU A 88 -13.08 -8.43 7.64
C LEU A 88 -14.29 -9.37 7.61
N GLU A 89 -14.10 -10.61 7.16
CA GLU A 89 -15.16 -11.62 7.15
C GLU A 89 -15.67 -11.92 8.56
N GLU A 90 -14.77 -12.07 9.53
CA GLU A 90 -15.14 -12.31 10.92
C GLU A 90 -15.95 -11.15 11.51
N VAL A 91 -15.52 -9.90 11.29
CA VAL A 91 -16.26 -8.72 11.75
C VAL A 91 -17.64 -8.63 11.08
N LYS A 92 -17.73 -8.95 9.78
CA LYS A 92 -19.02 -8.99 9.07
C LYS A 92 -19.94 -10.07 9.66
N ARG A 93 -19.42 -11.27 9.91
CA ARG A 93 -20.16 -12.38 10.54
C ARG A 93 -20.70 -11.97 11.91
N MET A 94 -19.84 -11.41 12.77
CA MET A 94 -20.25 -10.91 14.09
C MET A 94 -21.32 -9.82 13.99
N TRP A 95 -21.20 -8.91 13.02
CA TRP A 95 -22.20 -7.87 12.80
C TRP A 95 -23.55 -8.44 12.33
N GLU A 96 -23.55 -9.43 11.45
CA GLU A 96 -24.76 -10.11 10.99
C GLU A 96 -25.43 -10.90 12.12
N GLU A 97 -24.65 -11.60 12.94
CA GLU A 97 -25.15 -12.31 14.11
C GLU A 97 -25.83 -11.37 15.11
N GLU A 98 -25.17 -10.26 15.44
CA GLU A 98 -25.71 -9.23 16.32
C GLU A 98 -26.96 -8.57 15.73
N ARG A 99 -26.96 -8.29 14.42
CA ARG A 99 -28.14 -7.76 13.72
C ARG A 99 -29.31 -8.73 13.77
N ASN A 100 -29.07 -10.02 13.51
CA ASN A 100 -30.09 -11.06 13.56
C ASN A 100 -30.63 -11.25 14.98
N ALA A 101 -29.77 -11.19 16.00
CA ALA A 101 -30.18 -11.25 17.40
C ALA A 101 -31.07 -10.06 17.78
N ARG A 102 -30.68 -8.84 17.39
CA ARG A 102 -31.51 -7.63 17.60
C ARG A 102 -32.88 -7.75 16.94
N GLN A 103 -32.93 -8.21 15.69
CA GLN A 103 -34.19 -8.43 14.98
C GLN A 103 -35.10 -9.45 15.70
N ARG A 104 -34.53 -10.54 16.22
CA ARG A 104 -35.28 -11.54 17.00
C ARG A 104 -35.88 -10.93 18.26
N VAL A 105 -35.09 -10.17 19.03
CA VAL A 105 -35.56 -9.50 20.25
C VAL A 105 -36.61 -8.44 19.94
N GLU A 106 -36.44 -7.65 18.86
CA GLU A 106 -37.43 -6.67 18.43
C GLU A 106 -38.78 -7.33 18.07
N LEU A 107 -38.76 -8.46 17.36
CA LEU A 107 -39.96 -9.24 17.04
C LEU A 107 -40.62 -9.81 18.31
N GLU A 108 -39.84 -10.33 19.24
CA GLU A 108 -40.35 -10.82 20.53
C GLU A 108 -40.99 -9.68 21.34
N LEU A 109 -40.34 -8.52 21.42
CA LEU A 109 -40.89 -7.33 22.07
C LEU A 109 -42.17 -6.84 21.38
N GLU A 110 -42.25 -6.89 20.05
CA GLU A 110 -43.45 -6.51 19.32
C GLU A 110 -44.62 -7.46 19.60
N THR A 111 -44.37 -8.77 19.64
CA THR A 111 -45.42 -9.75 19.98
C THR A 111 -45.93 -9.55 21.41
N LEU A 112 -45.03 -9.37 22.39
CA LEU A 112 -45.39 -9.06 23.78
C LEU A 112 -46.14 -7.73 23.89
N ARG A 113 -45.70 -6.67 23.20
CA ARG A 113 -46.38 -5.37 23.15
C ARG A 113 -47.80 -5.50 22.62
N ASN A 114 -47.99 -6.28 21.55
CA ASN A 114 -49.29 -6.48 20.93
C ASN A 114 -50.21 -7.32 21.84
N ALA A 115 -49.70 -8.35 22.51
CA ALA A 115 -50.44 -9.12 23.52
C ALA A 115 -50.87 -8.26 24.71
N THR A 116 -49.99 -7.37 25.18
CA THR A 116 -50.29 -6.44 26.29
C THR A 116 -51.34 -5.40 25.88
N LYS A 117 -51.29 -4.87 24.65
CA LYS A 117 -52.32 -3.98 24.09
C LYS A 117 -53.67 -4.69 23.91
N GLY A 118 -53.67 -5.95 23.47
CA GLY A 118 -54.88 -6.78 23.39
C GLY A 118 -55.51 -7.05 24.76
N SER A 119 -54.67 -7.28 25.79
CA SER A 119 -55.11 -7.43 27.18
C SER A 119 -55.63 -6.12 27.78
N ALA A 120 -54.98 -4.98 27.53
CA ALA A 120 -55.43 -3.67 27.98
C ALA A 120 -56.75 -3.23 27.31
N SER A 121 -57.06 -3.73 26.11
CA SER A 121 -58.36 -3.49 25.47
C SER A 121 -59.51 -4.32 26.09
N ALA A 122 -59.21 -5.35 26.89
CA ALA A 122 -60.21 -6.22 27.52
C ALA A 122 -60.40 -5.94 29.03
N ALA A 123 -59.53 -5.13 29.64
CA ALA A 123 -59.56 -4.79 31.06
C ALA A 123 -59.63 -3.27 31.28
N ALA A 124 -60.78 -2.67 30.98
CA ALA A 124 -61.11 -1.33 31.46
C ALA A 124 -62.57 -1.30 31.97
N PRO A 125 -62.83 -1.54 33.26
CA PRO A 125 -64.01 -0.97 33.91
C PRO A 125 -63.71 0.50 34.21
N ALA A 126 -64.56 1.39 33.68
CA ALA A 126 -64.51 2.81 33.96
C ALA A 126 -64.72 3.08 35.46
N ALA A 127 -63.67 3.57 36.14
CA ALA A 127 -63.79 4.16 37.48
C ALA A 127 -64.02 5.68 37.37
N PRO A 128 -64.88 6.29 38.20
CA PRO A 128 -65.25 7.69 38.08
C PRO A 128 -64.11 8.60 38.52
N ALA A 129 -63.94 9.68 37.75
CA ALA A 129 -62.91 10.70 37.94
C ALA A 129 -63.05 11.44 39.28
N GLN A 130 -61.98 11.44 40.08
CA GLN A 130 -61.75 12.43 41.14
C GLN A 130 -60.65 13.42 40.69
N PRO A 131 -60.77 14.73 40.99
CA PRO A 131 -59.82 15.74 40.53
C PRO A 131 -58.51 15.72 41.34
N GLN A 132 -57.37 15.63 40.65
CA GLN A 132 -56.03 15.78 41.24
C GLN A 132 -55.56 17.25 41.28
N PRO A 133 -54.79 17.67 42.31
CA PRO A 133 -54.12 18.97 42.36
C PRO A 133 -52.85 19.00 41.50
N GLN A 134 -52.56 20.15 40.92
CA GLN A 134 -51.51 20.37 39.92
C GLN A 134 -50.13 20.53 40.58
N ALA A 135 -49.12 19.78 40.10
CA ALA A 135 -47.71 19.96 40.43
C ALA A 135 -46.92 20.45 39.18
N PRO A 136 -45.88 21.28 39.36
CA PRO A 136 -45.25 22.02 38.26
C PRO A 136 -44.41 21.15 37.33
N ARG A 137 -44.43 21.50 36.04
CA ARG A 137 -43.76 20.79 34.94
C ARG A 137 -42.26 21.08 34.97
N ILE A 138 -41.45 20.06 35.21
CA ILE A 138 -39.99 20.12 34.99
C ILE A 138 -39.69 19.74 33.54
N SER A 139 -39.07 20.67 32.82
CA SER A 139 -38.59 20.51 31.43
C SER A 139 -37.45 19.48 31.38
N ARG A 140 -37.62 18.39 30.64
CA ARG A 140 -36.54 17.42 30.38
C ARG A 140 -35.54 18.03 29.40
N GLY A 141 -34.39 18.45 29.93
CA GLY A 141 -33.24 18.88 29.16
C GLY A 141 -32.74 17.78 28.23
N SER A 142 -32.48 18.18 26.99
CA SER A 142 -31.80 17.44 25.93
C SER A 142 -30.40 17.01 26.38
N TYR A 143 -30.13 15.70 26.38
CA TYR A 143 -28.79 15.16 26.51
C TYR A 143 -28.42 14.37 25.26
N TYR A 144 -27.99 15.08 24.21
CA TYR A 144 -26.96 14.60 23.29
C TYR A 144 -26.09 15.81 22.90
N ARG A 145 -24.98 15.98 23.62
CA ARG A 145 -23.93 16.96 23.31
C ARG A 145 -23.06 16.38 22.19
N ALA A 146 -23.04 17.06 21.06
CA ALA A 146 -22.19 16.77 19.91
C ALA A 146 -20.70 16.71 20.30
N ASN A 147 -20.02 15.64 19.86
CA ASN A 147 -18.56 15.55 19.88
C ASN A 147 -17.98 16.52 18.84
N ARG A 148 -17.57 17.68 19.32
CA ARG A 148 -16.78 18.68 18.58
C ARG A 148 -15.31 18.23 18.58
N TRP A 149 -14.97 17.18 17.82
CA TRP A 149 -13.56 16.74 17.66
C TRP A 149 -13.20 16.26 16.24
N ASP A 150 -14.03 16.53 15.23
CA ASP A 150 -13.81 16.03 13.86
C ASP A 150 -13.49 17.13 12.83
N LYS A 151 -12.71 18.15 13.23
CA LYS A 151 -12.26 19.19 12.27
C LYS A 151 -10.90 19.79 12.63
N ALA A 152 -9.91 18.93 12.88
CA ALA A 152 -8.52 19.37 13.08
C ALA A 152 -7.46 18.38 12.53
N LYS A 153 -7.77 17.66 11.44
CA LYS A 153 -6.78 16.83 10.70
C LYS A 153 -6.71 17.14 9.20
N GLU A 154 -6.99 18.39 8.81
CA GLU A 154 -6.78 18.87 7.43
C GLU A 154 -5.79 20.04 7.33
N ARG A 155 -5.10 20.41 8.40
CA ARG A 155 -4.00 21.38 8.33
C ARG A 155 -2.80 20.83 9.06
N GLY A 156 -1.90 20.23 8.30
CA GLY A 156 -0.58 19.85 8.78
C GLY A 156 0.11 21.05 9.42
N SER A 157 0.42 20.95 10.71
CA SER A 157 1.46 21.79 11.31
C SER A 157 1.89 21.18 12.63
N THR A 158 3.18 20.98 12.73
CA THR A 158 3.97 20.42 13.82
C THR A 158 3.89 21.28 15.09
N ARG A 159 3.66 20.64 16.25
CA ARG A 159 4.38 21.04 17.48
C ARG A 159 4.25 20.00 18.60
N THR A 160 5.37 19.34 18.85
CA THR A 160 5.79 18.76 20.13
C THR A 160 5.56 19.76 21.27
N ILE A 161 4.81 19.36 22.30
CA ILE A 161 5.03 19.81 23.69
C ILE A 161 4.79 18.61 24.61
N ILE A 162 5.89 18.01 25.04
CA ILE A 162 5.99 17.24 26.27
C ILE A 162 6.01 18.28 27.39
N SER A 163 5.12 18.18 28.37
CA SER A 163 5.22 18.92 29.63
C SER A 163 4.71 18.05 30.77
N ASP A 164 5.69 17.52 31.48
CA ASP A 164 5.74 17.16 32.89
C ASP A 164 4.51 17.48 33.75
N TYR A 165 3.99 16.43 34.37
CA TYR A 165 3.38 16.48 35.70
C TYR A 165 3.84 15.27 36.50
N GLY A 166 4.71 15.50 37.48
CA GLY A 166 5.24 14.45 38.35
C GLY A 166 6.04 15.00 39.51
N GLY A 167 5.39 15.74 40.41
CA GLY A 167 5.96 16.09 41.71
C GLY A 167 5.99 14.88 42.65
N ARG A 168 7.14 14.65 43.29
CA ARG A 168 7.31 13.98 44.60
C ARG A 168 8.75 14.22 45.07
N GLY A 169 8.91 14.81 46.26
CA GLY A 169 10.18 15.04 46.93
C GLY A 169 10.22 16.41 47.60
#